data_AF-A0A662F403-F1
#
_entry.id   AF-A0A662F403-F1
#
_cell.length_a   1.000
_cell.length_b   1.000
_cell.length_c   1.000
_cell.angle_alpha   90.00
_cell.angle_beta   90.00
_cell.angle_gamma   90.00
#
_symmetry.space_group_name_H-M   'P 1'
#
loop_
_entity.id
_entity.type
_entity.pdbx_description
1 polymer ?
#
loop_
_entity_poly.entity_id
_entity_poly.type
_entity_poly.pdbx_seq_one_letter_code
_entity_poly.pdbx_strand_id
1 'polypeptide(L)'
;DPSDESVWTWIPLSGTISPAPTSPCTNPRRRPPITFVKEPGNDLGWKVIDMAWWVAGKDGNEGRGYYLLERGSDEAVSDVAADLVYDAPLPDDGAVIELVNSAGEVVDTANAGSGTGWAAGDPRTEATMERTDPLGPDTSDNWHTNPGILVYGTDSAGDRLVATAGKPNSPDLETLISLAEEEVTPVTPHGPISLTLDEGWKTRPWVKVAAVGITAAGGGGAAPKVTLSSARGAGGYSLQLDPQDLAPGSYFIWITGAAGEAILVPVTIED
;
A
#
# COMPACT_ATOMS: atom_id res chain seq x y z
N ASP A 1 22.02 -25.00 6.38
CA ASP A 1 22.47 -24.49 7.68
C ASP A 1 22.65 -22.99 7.48
N PRO A 2 21.99 -22.10 8.25
CA PRO A 2 22.16 -20.65 8.06
C PRO A 2 23.61 -20.17 8.23
N SER A 3 24.49 -20.99 8.83
CA SER A 3 25.94 -20.75 8.91
C SER A 3 26.74 -21.17 7.66
N ASP A 4 26.10 -21.81 6.68
CA ASP A 4 26.72 -22.14 5.41
C ASP A 4 26.71 -20.91 4.49
N GLU A 5 27.82 -20.17 4.44
CA GLU A 5 27.95 -18.96 3.61
C GLU A 5 27.68 -19.23 2.11
N SER A 6 27.74 -20.48 1.65
CA SER A 6 27.51 -20.83 0.24
C SER A 6 26.04 -20.72 -0.20
N VAL A 7 25.09 -20.62 0.73
CA VAL A 7 23.67 -20.41 0.41
C VAL A 7 23.26 -18.93 0.35
N TRP A 8 24.15 -18.03 0.74
CA TRP A 8 23.89 -16.59 0.78
C TRP A 8 24.44 -15.88 -0.46
N THR A 9 23.66 -14.95 -1.00
CA THR A 9 24.16 -14.00 -1.99
C THR A 9 24.38 -12.65 -1.32
N TRP A 10 25.64 -12.20 -1.29
CA TRP A 10 26.02 -10.95 -0.66
C TRP A 10 25.86 -9.77 -1.62
N ILE A 11 25.07 -8.78 -1.21
CA ILE A 11 24.87 -7.52 -1.94
C ILE A 11 25.52 -6.40 -1.13
N PRO A 12 26.71 -5.91 -1.53
CA PRO A 12 27.37 -4.84 -0.80
C PRO A 12 26.61 -3.52 -0.98
N LEU A 13 26.03 -3.02 0.11
CA LEU A 13 25.36 -1.72 0.13
C LEU A 13 26.38 -0.59 -0.04
N SER A 14 25.97 0.50 -0.68
CA SER A 14 26.82 1.67 -0.90
C SER A 14 26.02 2.98 -0.85
N GLY A 15 26.72 4.11 -0.79
CA GLY A 15 26.08 5.42 -0.71
C GLY A 15 25.75 5.86 0.72
N THR A 16 24.90 6.87 0.84
CA THR A 16 24.47 7.42 2.14
C THR A 16 23.01 7.83 2.03
N ILE A 17 22.21 7.46 3.03
CA ILE A 17 20.84 7.92 3.17
C ILE A 17 20.78 9.06 4.17
N SER A 18 19.93 10.05 3.90
CA SER A 18 19.57 10.99 4.96
C SER A 18 18.76 10.25 6.02
N PRO A 19 18.91 10.56 7.31
CA PRO A 19 18.07 9.98 8.35
C PRO A 19 16.58 10.24 8.07
N ALA A 20 15.72 9.33 8.51
CA ALA A 20 14.28 9.60 8.52
C ALA A 20 14.00 10.85 9.39
N PRO A 21 13.36 11.90 8.85
CA PRO A 21 13.13 13.15 9.59
C PRO A 21 12.14 12.97 10.74
N THR A 22 11.34 11.92 10.69
CA THR A 22 10.52 11.44 11.80
C THR A 22 11.04 10.09 12.23
N SER A 23 11.45 9.97 13.50
CA SER A 23 11.84 8.67 14.05
C SER A 23 10.58 7.82 14.27
N PRO A 24 10.54 6.57 13.78
CA PRO A 24 9.45 5.64 14.13
C PRO A 24 9.30 5.46 15.66
N CYS A 25 10.38 5.65 16.42
CA CYS A 25 10.37 5.57 17.89
C CYS A 25 9.61 6.72 18.55
N THR A 26 9.39 7.83 17.85
CA THR A 26 8.72 9.03 18.38
C THR A 26 7.20 9.02 18.20
N ASN A 27 6.65 7.97 17.57
CA ASN A 27 5.21 7.71 17.52
C ASN A 27 4.81 6.64 18.56
N PRO A 28 4.59 7.02 19.83
CA PRO A 28 4.33 6.05 20.90
C PRO A 28 3.02 5.28 20.72
N ARG A 29 2.11 5.77 19.86
CA ARG A 29 0.83 5.12 19.56
C ARG A 29 0.93 4.14 18.39
N ARG A 30 2.08 4.09 17.68
CA ARG A 30 2.27 3.31 16.45
C ARG A 30 1.13 3.48 15.43
N ARG A 31 0.42 4.62 15.46
CA ARG A 31 -0.72 4.90 14.59
C ARG A 31 -0.17 5.53 13.31
N PRO A 32 -0.43 4.97 12.12
CA PRO A 32 0.01 5.60 10.88
C PRO A 32 -0.68 6.97 10.73
N PRO A 33 0.01 8.01 10.24
CA PRO A 33 -0.52 9.36 10.20
C PRO A 33 -1.42 9.57 8.97
N ILE A 34 -2.46 8.75 8.86
CA ILE A 34 -3.46 8.82 7.79
C ILE A 34 -4.45 9.95 8.09
N THR A 35 -4.76 10.75 7.08
CA THR A 35 -5.76 11.83 7.15
C THR A 35 -6.83 11.62 6.09
N PHE A 36 -8.08 11.85 6.48
CA PHE A 36 -9.24 11.85 5.59
C PHE A 36 -9.70 13.30 5.36
N VAL A 37 -9.69 13.75 4.11
CA VAL A 37 -10.06 15.11 3.73
C VAL A 37 -11.26 15.06 2.80
N LYS A 38 -12.39 15.66 3.21
CA LYS A 38 -13.59 15.72 2.37
C LYS A 38 -13.30 16.46 1.06
N GLU A 39 -13.64 15.85 -0.08
CA GLU A 39 -13.41 16.47 -1.39
C GLU A 39 -14.36 17.66 -1.63
N PRO A 40 -13.84 18.82 -2.06
CA PRO A 40 -14.68 19.95 -2.46
C PRO A 40 -15.55 19.60 -3.67
N GLY A 41 -16.86 19.82 -3.59
CA GLY A 41 -17.79 19.61 -4.72
C GLY A 41 -18.29 18.17 -4.88
N ASN A 42 -17.90 17.26 -3.98
CA ASN A 42 -18.42 15.90 -3.88
C ASN A 42 -18.86 15.65 -2.43
N ASP A 43 -20.16 15.45 -2.21
CA ASP A 43 -20.69 15.36 -0.85
C ASP A 43 -20.31 14.06 -0.12
N LEU A 44 -19.79 13.06 -0.85
CA LEU A 44 -19.54 11.69 -0.36
C LEU A 44 -18.07 11.26 -0.37
N GLY A 45 -17.22 11.87 -1.21
CA GLY A 45 -15.82 11.46 -1.36
C GLY A 45 -14.88 12.06 -0.31
N TRP A 46 -13.99 11.23 0.21
CA TRP A 46 -12.92 11.62 1.14
C TRP A 46 -11.57 11.22 0.57
N LYS A 47 -10.70 12.19 0.31
CA LYS A 47 -9.30 11.93 -0.05
C LYS A 47 -8.56 11.36 1.15
N VAL A 48 -7.85 10.26 0.93
CA VAL A 48 -7.06 9.53 1.92
C VAL A 48 -5.60 9.83 1.66
N ILE A 49 -4.90 10.35 2.67
CA ILE A 49 -3.53 10.82 2.54
C ILE A 49 -2.68 10.22 3.66
N ASP A 50 -1.57 9.60 3.30
CA ASP A 50 -0.51 9.29 4.28
C ASP A 50 0.44 10.48 4.42
N MET A 51 0.37 11.16 5.56
CA MET A 51 1.18 12.32 5.84
C MET A 51 2.67 11.99 5.99
N ALA A 52 3.01 10.72 6.26
CA ALA A 52 4.40 10.27 6.35
C ALA A 52 5.13 10.40 5.02
N TRP A 53 4.42 10.28 3.89
CA TRP A 53 5.00 10.32 2.55
C TRP A 53 5.52 11.70 2.15
N TRP A 54 5.10 12.77 2.84
CA TRP A 54 5.60 14.13 2.62
C TRP A 54 6.92 14.42 3.33
N VAL A 55 7.19 13.70 4.42
CA VAL A 55 8.38 13.93 5.24
C VAL A 55 9.43 12.87 4.99
N ALA A 56 9.04 11.62 4.74
CA ALA A 56 9.93 10.49 4.57
C ALA A 56 9.68 9.77 3.25
N GLY A 57 10.75 9.18 2.70
CA GLY A 57 10.74 8.51 1.41
C GLY A 57 11.82 9.04 0.46
N LYS A 58 11.77 8.57 -0.78
CA LYS A 58 12.62 8.98 -1.89
C LYS A 58 11.92 10.03 -2.72
N ASP A 59 12.67 11.08 -3.07
CA ASP A 59 12.30 12.10 -4.05
C ASP A 59 13.52 12.34 -4.96
N GLY A 60 13.51 11.78 -6.17
CA GLY A 60 14.70 11.74 -7.03
C GLY A 60 15.83 10.90 -6.41
N ASN A 61 17.05 11.43 -6.42
CA ASN A 61 18.25 10.71 -5.91
C ASN A 61 18.47 10.86 -4.40
N GLU A 62 17.58 11.56 -3.69
CA GLU A 62 17.70 11.75 -2.23
C GLU A 62 16.69 10.87 -1.49
N GLY A 63 17.20 10.08 -0.53
CA GLY A 63 16.38 9.25 0.37
C GLY A 63 16.33 9.82 1.78
N ARG A 64 15.13 10.10 2.30
CA ARG A 64 14.87 10.55 3.67
C ARG A 64 14.46 9.36 4.55
N GLY A 65 15.44 8.55 4.90
CA GLY A 65 15.26 7.33 5.70
C GLY A 65 14.94 6.08 4.89
N TYR A 66 15.02 6.14 3.56
CA TYR A 66 14.71 5.04 2.65
C TYR A 66 15.85 4.82 1.67
N TYR A 67 16.07 3.55 1.34
CA TYR A 67 17.06 3.07 0.37
C TYR A 67 16.37 2.07 -0.55
N LEU A 68 16.44 2.26 -1.86
CA LEU A 68 15.77 1.42 -2.85
C LEU A 68 16.80 0.53 -3.57
N LEU A 69 16.54 -0.77 -3.51
CA LEU A 69 17.29 -1.81 -4.20
C LEU A 69 16.45 -2.30 -5.39
N GLU A 70 16.99 -2.22 -6.61
CA GLU A 70 16.34 -2.76 -7.81
C GLU A 70 17.13 -3.89 -8.43
N ARG A 71 16.42 -4.91 -8.94
CA ARG A 71 17.07 -6.05 -9.55
C ARG A 71 17.28 -5.84 -11.04
N GLY A 72 18.51 -5.93 -11.51
CA GLY A 72 18.91 -6.00 -12.92
C GLY A 72 18.96 -4.65 -13.64
N SER A 73 18.09 -3.71 -13.29
CA SER A 73 18.08 -2.38 -13.91
C SER A 73 17.47 -1.33 -12.97
N ASP A 74 17.66 -0.05 -13.28
CA ASP A 74 17.11 1.11 -12.55
C ASP A 74 15.77 1.55 -13.14
N GLU A 75 15.04 0.57 -13.68
CA GLU A 75 13.78 0.76 -14.40
C GLU A 75 12.72 -0.25 -13.95
N ALA A 76 13.00 -1.06 -12.92
CA ALA A 76 12.00 -1.94 -12.34
C ALA A 76 10.91 -1.11 -11.65
N VAL A 77 11.30 -0.01 -10.99
CA VAL A 77 10.39 1.08 -10.60
C VAL A 77 10.74 2.34 -11.39
N SER A 78 10.12 2.52 -12.55
CA SER A 78 10.59 3.47 -13.58
C SER A 78 10.49 4.96 -13.19
N ASP A 79 9.70 5.29 -12.17
CA ASP A 79 9.52 6.64 -11.64
C ASP A 79 10.22 6.90 -10.29
N VAL A 80 11.03 5.94 -9.80
CA VAL A 80 11.80 6.08 -8.55
C VAL A 80 13.22 5.58 -8.75
N ALA A 81 14.21 6.48 -8.74
CA ALA A 81 15.60 6.08 -8.93
C ALA A 81 16.10 5.15 -7.81
N ALA A 82 16.65 3.99 -8.16
CA ALA A 82 17.31 3.08 -7.26
C ALA A 82 18.56 3.72 -6.63
N ASP A 83 18.85 3.35 -5.38
CA ASP A 83 20.14 3.66 -4.75
C ASP A 83 21.20 2.61 -5.10
N LEU A 84 20.77 1.38 -5.42
CA LEU A 84 21.63 0.30 -5.87
C LEU A 84 20.87 -0.67 -6.76
N VAL A 85 21.48 -1.00 -7.90
CA VAL A 85 21.04 -2.09 -8.78
C VAL A 85 21.84 -3.35 -8.46
N TYR A 86 21.17 -4.49 -8.36
CA TYR A 86 21.79 -5.80 -8.06
C TYR A 86 21.29 -6.90 -9.00
N ASP A 87 22.07 -7.96 -9.22
CA ASP A 87 21.74 -9.02 -10.20
C ASP A 87 21.34 -10.37 -9.58
N ALA A 88 21.27 -10.45 -8.25
CA ALA A 88 20.94 -11.68 -7.54
C ALA A 88 19.46 -12.08 -7.73
N PRO A 89 19.15 -13.37 -7.94
CA PRO A 89 17.77 -13.82 -8.00
C PRO A 89 17.11 -13.71 -6.62
N LEU A 90 15.83 -13.34 -6.63
CA LEU A 90 14.96 -13.39 -5.46
C LEU A 90 13.84 -14.40 -5.80
N PRO A 91 13.79 -15.57 -5.15
CA PRO A 91 12.90 -16.67 -5.54
C PRO A 91 11.43 -16.41 -5.13
N ASP A 92 10.50 -16.85 -5.98
CA ASP A 92 9.06 -16.74 -5.72
C ASP A 92 8.61 -17.61 -4.53
N ASP A 93 9.32 -18.71 -4.27
CA ASP A 93 9.07 -19.63 -3.14
C ASP A 93 9.60 -19.12 -1.78
N GLY A 94 10.03 -17.84 -1.71
CA GLY A 94 10.51 -17.20 -0.50
C GLY A 94 12.03 -17.21 -0.34
N ALA A 95 12.56 -16.14 0.25
CA ALA A 95 13.94 -16.05 0.70
C ALA A 95 14.00 -15.30 2.03
N VAL A 96 15.11 -15.47 2.77
CA VAL A 96 15.44 -14.62 3.92
C VAL A 96 16.38 -13.53 3.44
N ILE A 97 16.11 -12.30 3.85
CA ILE A 97 16.98 -11.14 3.58
C ILE A 97 17.55 -10.68 4.92
N GLU A 98 18.85 -10.48 5.00
CA GLU A 98 19.52 -9.97 6.19
C GLU A 98 20.19 -8.64 5.89
N LEU A 99 19.97 -7.65 6.76
CA LEU A 99 20.74 -6.43 6.79
C LEU A 99 21.91 -6.60 7.76
N VAL A 100 23.13 -6.63 7.24
CA VAL A 100 24.34 -6.88 8.04
C VAL A 100 25.18 -5.61 8.14
N ASN A 101 25.64 -5.27 9.35
CA ASN A 101 26.50 -4.11 9.57
C ASN A 101 27.98 -4.40 9.22
N SER A 102 28.84 -3.38 9.29
CA SER A 102 30.27 -3.50 8.99
C SER A 102 31.06 -4.40 9.95
N ALA A 103 30.49 -4.75 11.12
CA ALA A 103 31.08 -5.70 12.06
C ALA A 103 30.66 -7.16 11.77
N GLY A 104 29.82 -7.39 10.76
CA GLY A 104 29.27 -8.71 10.43
C GLY A 104 28.07 -9.11 11.28
N GLU A 105 27.45 -8.17 12.00
CA GLU A 105 26.30 -8.44 12.84
C GLU A 105 25.00 -8.19 12.06
N VAL A 106 24.03 -9.09 12.20
CA VAL A 106 22.68 -8.90 11.66
C VAL A 106 21.97 -7.79 12.45
N VAL A 107 21.55 -6.74 11.73
CA VAL A 107 20.85 -5.58 12.27
C VAL A 107 19.33 -5.77 12.20
N ASP A 108 18.84 -6.31 11.08
CA ASP A 108 17.44 -6.62 10.84
C ASP A 108 17.34 -7.74 9.80
N THR A 109 16.18 -8.40 9.75
CA THR A 109 15.89 -9.46 8.78
C THR A 109 14.56 -9.19 8.10
N ALA A 110 14.34 -9.72 6.90
CA ALA A 110 13.01 -9.81 6.33
C ALA A 110 12.71 -11.26 5.97
N ASN A 111 11.50 -11.69 6.31
CA ASN A 111 10.95 -13.01 6.00
C ASN A 111 11.66 -14.18 6.71
N ALA A 112 12.51 -13.91 7.73
CA ALA A 112 13.14 -14.97 8.52
C ALA A 112 12.12 -15.74 9.37
N GLY A 113 11.03 -15.07 9.79
CA GLY A 113 9.96 -15.64 10.61
C GLY A 113 8.85 -16.39 9.86
N SER A 114 8.91 -16.48 8.53
CA SER A 114 7.81 -17.04 7.71
C SER A 114 7.68 -18.56 7.79
N GLY A 115 8.80 -19.27 7.95
CA GLY A 115 8.85 -20.74 7.96
C GLY A 115 8.78 -21.39 6.56
N THR A 116 7.94 -20.88 5.65
CA THR A 116 7.88 -21.30 4.22
C THR A 116 7.33 -20.16 3.36
N GLY A 117 7.93 -19.88 2.20
CA GLY A 117 7.40 -18.82 1.32
C GLY A 117 7.67 -17.40 1.83
N TRP A 118 7.12 -16.42 1.12
CA TRP A 118 6.98 -15.04 1.60
C TRP A 118 5.84 -14.95 2.63
N ALA A 119 6.08 -14.26 3.74
CA ALA A 119 5.10 -14.09 4.83
C ALA A 119 3.83 -13.35 4.37
N ALA A 120 3.96 -12.47 3.38
CA ALA A 120 2.85 -11.83 2.70
C ALA A 120 3.25 -11.46 1.25
N GLY A 121 2.44 -10.64 0.58
CA GLY A 121 2.52 -10.40 -0.86
C GLY A 121 1.58 -11.33 -1.63
N ASP A 122 1.18 -10.94 -2.84
CA ASP A 122 0.33 -11.77 -3.71
C ASP A 122 0.79 -11.63 -5.17
N PRO A 123 1.34 -12.69 -5.78
CA PRO A 123 1.80 -12.64 -7.18
C PRO A 123 0.64 -12.53 -8.18
N ARG A 124 -0.60 -12.82 -7.80
CA ARG A 124 -1.77 -12.71 -8.71
C ARG A 124 -2.24 -11.27 -8.88
N THR A 125 -2.03 -10.46 -7.85
CA THR A 125 -2.33 -9.03 -7.86
C THR A 125 -1.07 -8.17 -7.90
N GLU A 126 0.10 -8.82 -7.98
CA GLU A 126 1.42 -8.19 -7.95
C GLU A 126 1.60 -7.26 -6.74
N ALA A 127 1.00 -7.65 -5.61
CA ALA A 127 1.01 -6.89 -4.37
C ALA A 127 2.23 -7.24 -3.52
N THR A 128 2.93 -6.23 -3.02
CA THR A 128 4.14 -6.41 -2.20
C THR A 128 3.83 -6.91 -0.80
N MET A 129 4.83 -7.60 -0.24
CA MET A 129 4.94 -7.88 1.19
C MET A 129 5.44 -6.61 1.90
N GLU A 130 4.66 -6.09 2.85
CA GLU A 130 4.98 -4.86 3.59
C GLU A 130 5.01 -5.14 5.10
N ARG A 131 6.02 -4.60 5.80
CA ARG A 131 6.12 -4.71 7.25
C ARG A 131 5.13 -3.75 7.89
N THR A 132 4.26 -4.26 8.76
CA THR A 132 3.23 -3.47 9.45
C THR A 132 3.84 -2.53 10.46
N ASP A 133 4.69 -3.05 11.34
CA ASP A 133 5.41 -2.28 12.35
C ASP A 133 6.91 -2.28 12.03
N PRO A 134 7.49 -1.16 11.56
CA PRO A 134 8.89 -1.10 11.17
C PRO A 134 9.85 -1.30 12.34
N LEU A 135 9.39 -1.17 13.59
CA LEU A 135 10.17 -1.46 14.80
C LEU A 135 9.76 -2.77 15.49
N GLY A 136 8.79 -3.48 14.92
CA GLY A 136 8.37 -4.80 15.37
C GLY A 136 9.35 -5.89 14.95
N PRO A 137 9.28 -7.07 15.58
CA PRO A 137 10.10 -8.22 15.19
C PRO A 137 9.75 -8.74 13.80
N ASP A 138 10.68 -9.45 13.17
CA ASP A 138 10.46 -10.18 11.91
C ASP A 138 9.69 -11.49 12.18
N THR A 139 8.38 -11.37 12.37
CA THR A 139 7.43 -12.48 12.51
C THR A 139 6.38 -12.39 11.42
N SER A 140 5.81 -13.53 10.97
CA SER A 140 4.77 -13.56 9.93
C SER A 140 3.65 -12.54 10.16
N ASP A 141 3.20 -12.39 11.41
CA ASP A 141 2.09 -11.52 11.79
C ASP A 141 2.44 -10.01 11.73
N ASN A 142 3.72 -9.68 11.56
CA ASN A 142 4.19 -8.30 11.34
C ASN A 142 4.38 -7.97 9.86
N TRP A 143 3.94 -8.84 8.97
CA TRP A 143 3.92 -8.63 7.53
C TRP A 143 2.48 -8.70 7.01
N HIS A 144 2.16 -7.85 6.04
CA HIS A 144 0.88 -7.88 5.36
C HIS A 144 1.08 -7.64 3.86
N THR A 145 0.07 -8.02 3.07
CA THR A 145 0.04 -7.73 1.64
C THR A 145 -0.50 -6.32 1.43
N ASN A 146 0.19 -5.49 0.64
CA ASN A 146 -0.32 -4.14 0.33
C ASN A 146 -1.76 -4.24 -0.20
N PRO A 147 -2.74 -3.53 0.41
CA PRO A 147 -4.14 -3.70 0.06
C PRO A 147 -4.54 -3.05 -1.28
N GLY A 148 -3.63 -2.34 -1.96
CA GLY A 148 -3.86 -1.62 -3.20
C GLY A 148 -4.56 -0.27 -3.03
N ILE A 149 -4.54 0.28 -1.80
CA ILE A 149 -5.19 1.54 -1.44
C ILE A 149 -4.20 2.70 -1.54
N LEU A 150 -3.17 2.69 -0.69
CA LEU A 150 -2.07 3.64 -0.73
C LEU A 150 -0.88 2.96 -1.42
N VAL A 151 -0.61 3.40 -2.65
CA VAL A 151 0.43 2.81 -3.50
C VAL A 151 1.28 3.87 -4.16
N TYR A 152 2.54 3.53 -4.47
CA TYR A 152 3.52 4.40 -5.09
C TYR A 152 4.49 3.58 -5.93
N GLY A 153 4.88 4.14 -7.06
CA GLY A 153 5.76 3.51 -8.04
C GLY A 153 5.01 2.94 -9.24
N THR A 154 5.69 2.94 -10.37
CA THR A 154 5.25 2.38 -11.65
C THR A 154 6.28 1.41 -12.17
N ASP A 155 5.83 0.35 -12.83
CA ASP A 155 6.72 -0.61 -13.48
C ASP A 155 7.37 -0.01 -14.74
N SER A 156 8.21 -0.81 -15.41
CA SER A 156 8.86 -0.44 -16.68
C SER A 156 7.90 -0.16 -17.85
N ALA A 157 6.64 -0.63 -17.79
CA ALA A 157 5.60 -0.34 -18.77
C ALA A 157 4.80 0.93 -18.44
N GLY A 158 5.04 1.52 -17.26
CA GLY A 158 4.31 2.67 -16.72
C GLY A 158 3.00 2.28 -16.05
N ASP A 159 2.77 0.99 -15.81
CA ASP A 159 1.66 0.50 -15.03
C ASP A 159 1.94 0.65 -13.53
N ARG A 160 0.88 0.87 -12.76
CA ARG A 160 0.99 1.15 -11.32
C ARG A 160 1.35 -0.12 -10.56
N LEU A 161 2.31 -0.02 -9.64
CA LEU A 161 2.61 -1.08 -8.69
C LEU A 161 1.59 -1.15 -7.56
N VAL A 162 1.30 -2.35 -7.05
CA VAL A 162 0.60 -2.54 -5.77
C VAL A 162 1.66 -2.61 -4.66
N ALA A 163 2.34 -1.48 -4.47
CA ALA A 163 3.53 -1.34 -3.62
C ALA A 163 3.67 0.10 -3.09
N THR A 164 4.60 0.33 -2.17
CA THR A 164 5.02 1.68 -1.73
C THR A 164 6.49 1.95 -2.03
N ALA A 165 6.92 1.82 -3.28
CA ALA A 165 8.33 1.90 -3.66
C ALA A 165 8.97 3.23 -3.20
N GLY A 166 10.01 3.13 -2.37
CA GLY A 166 10.69 4.32 -1.83
C GLY A 166 9.84 5.20 -0.90
N LYS A 167 8.66 4.75 -0.47
CA LYS A 167 7.80 5.45 0.50
C LYS A 167 7.58 4.58 1.76
N PRO A 168 7.13 5.15 2.88
CA PRO A 168 6.65 4.36 4.01
C PRO A 168 5.62 3.31 3.57
N ASN A 169 5.74 2.10 4.14
CA ASN A 169 4.78 1.02 3.91
C ASN A 169 3.36 1.49 4.23
N SER A 170 2.42 1.00 3.44
CA SER A 170 1.01 1.30 3.65
C SER A 170 0.51 0.59 4.92
N PRO A 171 -0.53 1.12 5.59
CA PRO A 171 -1.23 0.34 6.60
C PRO A 171 -2.03 -0.80 5.94
N ASP A 172 -2.20 -1.89 6.66
CA ASP A 172 -3.08 -2.98 6.22
C ASP A 172 -4.55 -2.53 6.11
N LEU A 173 -5.36 -3.36 5.46
CA LEU A 173 -6.76 -3.03 5.20
C LEU A 173 -7.57 -2.82 6.49
N GLU A 174 -7.36 -3.65 7.51
CA GLU A 174 -8.09 -3.57 8.79
C GLU A 174 -7.76 -2.27 9.54
N THR A 175 -6.49 -1.86 9.50
CA THR A 175 -6.03 -0.59 10.05
C THR A 175 -6.65 0.58 9.28
N LEU A 176 -6.67 0.54 7.95
CA LEU A 176 -7.32 1.60 7.14
C LEU A 176 -8.83 1.70 7.42
N ILE A 177 -9.52 0.58 7.57
CA ILE A 177 -10.95 0.54 7.94
C ILE A 177 -11.13 1.14 9.32
N SER A 178 -10.35 0.70 10.32
CA SER A 178 -10.46 1.20 11.70
C SER A 178 -10.23 2.72 11.77
N LEU A 179 -9.24 3.24 11.04
CA LEU A 179 -8.98 4.68 10.95
C LEU A 179 -10.11 5.45 10.27
N ALA A 180 -10.73 4.86 9.24
CA ALA A 180 -11.87 5.46 8.56
C ALA A 180 -13.13 5.46 9.44
N GLU A 181 -13.39 4.40 10.21
CA GLU A 181 -14.51 4.31 11.17
C GLU A 181 -14.45 5.41 12.26
N GLU A 182 -13.24 5.79 12.67
CA GLU A 182 -13.04 6.84 13.68
C GLU A 182 -13.33 8.26 13.14
N GLU A 183 -13.10 8.49 11.85
CA GLU A 183 -13.07 9.83 11.26
C GLU A 183 -14.27 10.13 10.34
N VAL A 184 -14.88 9.09 9.78
CA VAL A 184 -15.86 9.20 8.69
C VAL A 184 -17.12 8.39 8.98
N THR A 185 -18.28 9.03 8.84
CA THR A 185 -19.60 8.37 9.02
C THR A 185 -20.18 7.94 7.66
N PRO A 186 -20.50 6.65 7.46
CA PRO A 186 -21.23 6.19 6.28
C PRO A 186 -22.59 6.85 6.12
N VAL A 187 -22.99 7.12 4.88
CA VAL A 187 -24.25 7.79 4.56
C VAL A 187 -25.06 7.00 3.54
N THR A 188 -26.39 7.09 3.63
CA THR A 188 -27.29 6.40 2.69
C THR A 188 -27.32 7.13 1.34
N PRO A 189 -26.84 6.52 0.24
CA PRO A 189 -26.93 7.13 -1.07
C PRO A 189 -28.36 7.03 -1.63
N HIS A 190 -28.91 8.13 -2.14
CA HIS A 190 -30.25 8.17 -2.73
C HIS A 190 -30.29 7.83 -4.24
N GLY A 191 -29.19 7.30 -4.77
CA GLY A 191 -29.03 6.95 -6.18
C GLY A 191 -27.57 6.63 -6.51
N PRO A 192 -27.23 6.50 -7.81
CA PRO A 192 -25.86 6.26 -8.23
C PRO A 192 -24.91 7.36 -7.74
N ILE A 193 -23.77 6.95 -7.21
CA ILE A 193 -22.74 7.88 -6.73
C ILE A 193 -21.89 8.30 -7.92
N SER A 194 -21.84 9.60 -8.18
CA SER A 194 -21.04 10.18 -9.26
C SER A 194 -19.83 10.90 -8.68
N LEU A 195 -18.65 10.55 -9.18
CA LEU A 195 -17.37 11.13 -8.75
C LEU A 195 -16.65 11.69 -9.97
N THR A 196 -16.11 12.89 -9.83
CA THR A 196 -15.21 13.46 -10.83
C THR A 196 -13.80 13.41 -10.27
N LEU A 197 -12.97 12.58 -10.89
CA LEU A 197 -11.55 12.48 -10.60
C LEU A 197 -10.82 13.46 -11.50
N ASP A 198 -9.92 14.24 -10.93
CA ASP A 198 -9.19 15.28 -11.65
C ASP A 198 -8.21 14.74 -12.70
N GLU A 199 -7.49 15.64 -13.37
CA GLU A 199 -6.52 15.32 -14.43
C GLU A 199 -5.31 14.51 -13.93
N GLY A 200 -5.07 14.44 -12.61
CA GLY A 200 -4.02 13.62 -12.00
C GLY A 200 -4.26 12.12 -12.19
N TRP A 201 -5.50 11.72 -12.43
CA TRP A 201 -5.91 10.34 -12.68
C TRP A 201 -5.68 9.99 -14.14
N LYS A 202 -4.48 9.49 -14.47
CA LYS A 202 -4.07 9.17 -15.85
C LYS A 202 -4.55 7.79 -16.32
N THR A 203 -4.73 6.85 -15.39
CA THR A 203 -5.12 5.46 -15.64
C THR A 203 -6.53 5.18 -15.17
N ARG A 204 -7.11 4.05 -15.60
CA ARG A 204 -8.44 3.64 -15.16
C ARG A 204 -8.39 3.38 -13.65
N PRO A 205 -9.28 4.00 -12.85
CA PRO A 205 -9.29 3.81 -11.41
C PRO A 205 -9.69 2.38 -11.05
N TRP A 206 -9.10 1.88 -9.97
CA TRP A 206 -9.45 0.61 -9.37
C TRP A 206 -10.38 0.83 -8.19
N VAL A 207 -11.33 -0.08 -7.99
CA VAL A 207 -12.33 0.01 -6.92
C VAL A 207 -12.24 -1.23 -6.04
N LYS A 208 -12.04 -1.00 -4.75
CA LYS A 208 -12.07 -2.03 -3.71
C LYS A 208 -13.20 -1.72 -2.75
N VAL A 209 -14.04 -2.71 -2.46
CA VAL A 209 -15.12 -2.59 -1.49
C VAL A 209 -14.75 -3.40 -0.26
N ALA A 210 -14.82 -2.76 0.90
CA ALA A 210 -14.68 -3.41 2.20
C ALA A 210 -15.92 -3.12 3.03
N ALA A 211 -16.49 -4.13 3.69
CA ALA A 211 -17.57 -3.88 4.65
C ALA A 211 -16.99 -3.35 5.96
N VAL A 212 -17.77 -2.50 6.62
CA VAL A 212 -17.42 -1.85 7.89
C VAL A 212 -17.84 -2.79 9.04
N GLY A 213 -16.99 -2.98 10.04
CA GLY A 213 -17.33 -3.77 11.23
C GLY A 213 -17.78 -5.23 11.02
N ILE A 214 -17.33 -5.94 9.98
CA ILE A 214 -17.69 -7.35 9.79
C ILE A 214 -16.91 -8.26 10.74
N THR A 215 -17.53 -8.59 11.88
CA THR A 215 -17.25 -9.88 12.53
C THR A 215 -17.88 -10.99 11.69
N ALA A 216 -17.10 -11.59 10.78
CA ALA A 216 -17.51 -12.84 10.18
C ALA A 216 -17.39 -13.95 11.24
N ALA A 217 -18.45 -14.13 12.03
CA ALA A 217 -18.77 -15.46 12.55
C ALA A 217 -19.16 -16.35 11.34
N GLY A 218 -18.16 -16.87 10.63
CA GLY A 218 -18.28 -18.03 9.76
C GLY A 218 -18.51 -17.77 8.25
N GLY A 219 -17.45 -18.02 7.47
CA GLY A 219 -17.55 -18.88 6.29
C GLY A 219 -17.93 -18.25 4.93
N GLY A 220 -16.92 -18.06 4.08
CA GLY A 220 -17.02 -18.34 2.63
C GLY A 220 -17.92 -17.45 1.77
N GLY A 221 -18.39 -16.29 2.25
CA GLY A 221 -19.11 -15.32 1.43
C GLY A 221 -18.21 -14.70 0.35
N ALA A 222 -18.75 -14.51 -0.85
CA ALA A 222 -18.05 -13.76 -1.90
C ALA A 222 -17.82 -12.32 -1.42
N ALA A 223 -16.64 -11.77 -1.71
CA ALA A 223 -16.33 -10.37 -1.41
C ALA A 223 -17.40 -9.44 -2.03
N PRO A 224 -17.82 -8.37 -1.34
CA PRO A 224 -18.80 -7.43 -1.86
C PRO A 224 -18.30 -6.83 -3.19
N LYS A 225 -19.22 -6.67 -4.14
CA LYS A 225 -18.93 -6.09 -5.45
C LYS A 225 -19.93 -4.99 -5.74
N VAL A 226 -19.45 -3.91 -6.31
CA VAL A 226 -20.25 -2.77 -6.76
C VAL A 226 -20.07 -2.63 -8.28
N THR A 227 -21.15 -2.35 -9.03
CA THR A 227 -20.99 -2.04 -10.44
C THR A 227 -20.30 -0.68 -10.59
N LEU A 228 -19.26 -0.68 -11.42
CA LEU A 228 -18.51 0.52 -11.77
C LEU A 228 -18.67 0.78 -13.27
N SER A 229 -19.11 1.99 -13.60
CA SER A 229 -18.93 2.56 -14.93
C SER A 229 -17.97 3.76 -14.86
N SER A 230 -17.07 3.84 -15.83
CA SER A 230 -16.02 4.85 -15.89
C SER A 230 -15.91 5.42 -17.29
N ALA A 231 -15.91 6.75 -17.42
CA ALA A 231 -15.68 7.43 -18.69
C ALA A 231 -14.56 8.47 -18.55
N ARG A 232 -13.62 8.47 -19.51
CA ARG A 232 -12.52 9.44 -19.57
C ARG A 232 -12.94 10.65 -20.39
N GLY A 233 -12.81 11.83 -19.80
CA GLY A 233 -13.05 13.12 -20.46
C GLY A 233 -11.77 13.97 -20.53
N ALA A 234 -11.90 15.20 -21.04
CA ALA A 234 -10.79 16.15 -21.13
C ALA A 234 -10.26 16.61 -19.76
N GLY A 235 -11.09 16.56 -18.70
CA GLY A 235 -10.74 16.98 -17.34
C GLY A 235 -10.54 15.85 -16.34
N GLY A 236 -10.27 14.61 -16.80
CA GLY A 236 -10.04 13.44 -15.93
C GLY A 236 -11.04 12.31 -16.13
N TYR A 237 -11.34 11.56 -15.07
CA TYR A 237 -12.29 10.44 -15.09
C TYR A 237 -13.60 10.81 -14.41
N SER A 238 -14.71 10.43 -15.01
CA SER A 238 -16.01 10.36 -14.35
C SER A 238 -16.27 8.91 -13.96
N LEU A 239 -16.63 8.70 -12.69
CA LEU A 239 -17.05 7.40 -12.18
C LEU A 239 -18.49 7.46 -11.74
N GLN A 240 -19.23 6.41 -12.08
CA GLN A 240 -20.55 6.17 -11.56
C GLN A 240 -20.55 4.78 -10.92
N LEU A 241 -20.83 4.77 -9.62
CA LEU A 241 -20.96 3.58 -8.79
C LEU A 241 -22.44 3.36 -8.51
N ASP A 242 -22.91 2.12 -8.64
CA ASP A 242 -24.25 1.74 -8.24
C ASP A 242 -24.23 0.98 -6.90
N PRO A 243 -24.35 1.69 -5.76
CA PRO A 243 -24.27 1.05 -4.45
C PRO A 243 -25.45 0.12 -4.15
N GLN A 244 -26.53 0.15 -4.96
CA GLN A 244 -27.69 -0.74 -4.79
C GLN A 244 -27.38 -2.20 -5.15
N ASP A 245 -26.23 -2.48 -5.78
CA ASP A 245 -25.75 -3.85 -6.00
C ASP A 245 -25.23 -4.52 -4.72
N LEU A 246 -24.94 -3.72 -3.69
CA LEU A 246 -24.46 -4.22 -2.40
C LEU A 246 -25.65 -4.70 -1.55
N ALA A 247 -25.44 -5.77 -0.79
CA ALA A 247 -26.42 -6.19 0.21
C ALA A 247 -26.57 -5.10 1.30
N PRO A 248 -27.70 -5.03 2.02
CA PRO A 248 -27.88 -4.12 3.14
C PRO A 248 -26.70 -4.18 4.13
N GLY A 249 -26.20 -3.02 4.55
CA GLY A 249 -25.01 -2.90 5.40
C GLY A 249 -24.18 -1.63 5.15
N SER A 250 -23.14 -1.42 5.96
CA SER A 250 -22.21 -0.29 5.82
C SER A 250 -20.93 -0.73 5.12
N TYR A 251 -20.46 0.08 4.17
CA TYR A 251 -19.30 -0.21 3.35
C TYR A 251 -18.40 1.00 3.19
N PHE A 252 -17.11 0.71 3.08
CA PHE A 252 -16.08 1.60 2.57
C PHE A 252 -15.71 1.19 1.15
N ILE A 253 -16.01 2.07 0.20
CA ILE A 253 -15.62 1.92 -1.20
C ILE A 253 -14.36 2.75 -1.43
N TRP A 254 -13.23 2.07 -1.59
CA TRP A 254 -11.93 2.66 -1.85
C TRP A 254 -11.71 2.74 -3.36
N ILE A 255 -11.35 3.92 -3.85
CA ILE A 255 -11.12 4.21 -5.25
C ILE A 255 -9.68 4.66 -5.37
N THR A 256 -8.89 3.96 -6.17
CA THR A 256 -7.43 4.08 -6.11
C THR A 256 -6.87 4.26 -7.51
N GLY A 257 -5.89 5.17 -7.62
CA GLY A 257 -5.27 5.61 -8.87
C GLY A 257 -3.76 5.37 -8.87
N ALA A 258 -3.02 5.95 -9.81
CA ALA A 258 -1.60 5.69 -10.02
C ALA A 258 -0.66 6.22 -8.91
N ALA A 259 -1.06 7.26 -8.16
CA ALA A 259 -0.13 8.01 -7.31
C ALA A 259 -0.74 8.28 -5.94
N GLY A 260 -0.39 7.48 -4.92
CA GLY A 260 -0.48 7.78 -3.48
C GLY A 260 -1.78 8.32 -2.89
N GLU A 261 -2.82 8.39 -3.71
CA GLU A 261 -4.06 9.07 -3.43
C GLU A 261 -5.18 8.07 -3.67
N ALA A 262 -5.94 7.84 -2.60
CA ALA A 262 -7.18 7.08 -2.66
C ALA A 262 -8.34 8.00 -2.29
N ILE A 263 -9.51 7.69 -2.83
CA ILE A 263 -10.76 8.29 -2.41
C ILE A 263 -11.57 7.21 -1.70
N LEU A 264 -12.00 7.52 -0.49
CA LEU A 264 -12.92 6.73 0.29
C LEU A 264 -14.33 7.28 0.09
N VAL A 265 -15.26 6.40 -0.26
CA VAL A 265 -16.70 6.69 -0.29
C VAL A 265 -17.40 5.79 0.74
N PRO A 266 -17.89 6.38 1.85
CA PRO A 266 -18.50 5.65 2.95
C PRO A 266 -20.01 5.59 2.75
N VAL A 267 -20.58 4.39 2.62
CA VAL A 267 -22.00 4.21 2.29
C VAL A 267 -22.71 3.28 3.25
N THR A 268 -23.98 3.54 3.51
CA THR A 268 -24.90 2.61 4.17
C THR A 268 -25.99 2.23 3.18
N ILE A 269 -26.21 0.93 2.99
CA ILE A 269 -27.28 0.38 2.17
C ILE A 269 -28.38 -0.07 3.11
N GLU A 270 -29.55 0.53 2.97
CA GLU A 270 -30.74 0.18 3.73
C GLU A 270 -31.46 -1.05 3.11
N ASP A 271 -32.32 -1.68 3.90
CA ASP A 271 -33.17 -2.80 3.46
C ASP A 271 -34.26 -2.40 2.45
#